data_AF-A0A2V9NX58-F1
#
_entry.id   AF-A0A2V9NX58-F1
#
_cell.length_a   1.000
_cell.length_b   1.000
_cell.length_c   1.000
_cell.angle_alpha   90.00
_cell.angle_beta   90.00
_cell.angle_gamma   90.00
#
_symmetry.space_group_name_H-M   'P 1'
#
loop_
_entity.id
_entity.type
_entity.pdbx_description
1 polymer ?
#
loop_
_entity_poly.entity_id
_entity_poly.type
_entity_poly.pdbx_seq_one_letter_code
_entity_poly.pdbx_strand_id
1 'polypeptide(L)'
;MARGPSPANGASASNPILETDLSSRLEELGAKREATSPVEGQPGEPSILITSPAAKPVRRALAEHLSRETHTHAPKQANCDCGDELRKLGEDVSELLEYVPDHFKVIRH
;
A
#
# COMPACT_ATOMS: atom_id res chain seq x y z
N MET A 1 4.27 7.44 54.82
CA MET A 1 3.70 8.28 53.74
C MET A 1 4.77 8.44 52.67
N ALA A 2 4.64 7.77 51.53
CA ALA A 2 5.57 7.92 50.42
C ALA A 2 4.77 8.07 49.12
N ARG A 3 4.73 9.28 48.58
CA ARG A 3 4.33 9.59 47.21
C ARG A 3 5.46 10.42 46.62
N GLY A 4 6.32 9.78 45.81
CA GLY A 4 7.21 10.51 44.91
C GLY A 4 6.41 11.05 43.72
N PRO A 5 6.78 12.19 43.14
CA PRO A 5 6.07 12.77 42.00
C PRO A 5 6.40 12.04 40.70
N SER A 6 5.37 11.93 39.86
CA SER A 6 5.35 11.35 38.50
C SER A 6 6.35 11.98 37.55
N PRO A 7 6.96 11.24 36.59
CA PRO A 7 7.69 11.86 35.50
C PRO A 7 6.71 12.57 34.56
N ALA A 8 7.04 13.82 34.22
CA ALA A 8 6.35 14.61 33.22
C ALA A 8 6.59 14.04 31.81
N ASN A 9 5.51 14.03 31.03
CA ASN A 9 5.44 13.65 29.62
C ASN A 9 6.62 14.18 28.79
N GLY A 10 7.23 13.28 28.00
CA GLY A 10 8.14 13.63 26.93
C GLY A 10 7.40 14.45 25.88
N ALA A 11 7.73 15.73 25.78
CA ALA A 11 7.37 16.57 24.67
C ALA A 11 7.99 15.96 23.40
N SER A 12 7.13 15.51 22.48
CA SER A 12 7.53 15.12 21.13
C SER A 12 8.07 16.37 20.42
N ALA A 13 9.39 16.52 20.43
CA ALA A 13 10.06 17.51 19.60
C ALA A 13 9.93 17.06 18.14
N SER A 14 8.96 17.60 17.42
CA SER A 14 8.90 17.51 15.96
C SER A 14 10.17 18.17 15.43
N ASN A 15 11.06 17.37 14.82
CA ASN A 15 12.31 17.88 14.24
C ASN A 15 12.00 18.57 12.90
N PRO A 16 12.00 19.92 12.81
CA PRO A 16 11.55 20.65 11.63
C PRO A 16 12.46 20.46 10.41
N ILE A 17 13.69 19.98 10.64
CA ILE A 17 14.71 19.73 9.61
C ILE A 17 14.28 18.55 8.71
N LEU A 18 13.57 17.56 9.24
CA LEU A 18 13.13 16.39 8.47
C LEU A 18 11.93 16.69 7.58
N GLU A 19 11.02 17.56 8.03
CA GLU A 19 9.84 17.96 7.23
C GLU A 19 10.25 18.80 6.01
N THR A 20 11.30 19.61 6.15
CA THR A 20 11.84 20.42 5.05
C THR A 20 12.48 19.57 3.94
N ASP A 21 13.26 18.54 4.30
CA ASP A 21 13.86 17.59 3.34
C ASP A 21 12.78 16.80 2.56
N LEU A 22 11.71 16.39 3.25
CA LEU A 22 10.60 15.69 2.61
C LEU A 22 9.84 16.58 1.62
N SER A 23 9.58 17.85 1.96
CA SER A 23 8.90 18.79 1.06
C SER A 23 9.70 19.01 -0.23
N SER A 24 11.02 19.20 -0.11
CA SER A 24 11.90 19.44 -1.26
C SER A 24 11.96 18.24 -2.22
N ARG A 25 12.05 17.01 -1.69
CA ARG A 25 12.06 15.79 -2.50
C ARG A 25 10.78 15.58 -3.28
N LEU A 26 9.63 15.97 -2.74
CA LEU A 26 8.34 15.84 -3.43
C LEU A 26 8.23 16.79 -4.63
N GLU A 27 8.75 18.01 -4.51
CA GLU A 27 8.78 18.99 -5.61
C GLU A 27 9.67 18.52 -6.77
N GLU A 28 10.86 18.00 -6.47
CA GLU A 28 11.77 17.42 -7.47
C GLU A 28 11.11 16.25 -8.25
N LEU A 29 10.38 15.37 -7.56
CA LEU A 29 9.66 14.26 -8.19
C LEU A 29 8.50 14.74 -9.07
N GLY A 30 7.82 15.83 -8.70
CA GLY A 30 6.77 16.46 -9.52
C GLY A 30 7.34 17.02 -10.83
N ALA A 31 8.42 17.80 -10.75
CA ALA A 31 9.08 18.38 -11.93
C ALA A 31 9.60 17.31 -12.90
N LYS A 32 10.13 16.19 -12.37
CA LYS A 32 10.63 15.09 -13.18
C LYS A 32 9.53 14.33 -13.95
N ARG A 33 8.31 14.28 -13.41
CA ARG A 33 7.13 13.71 -14.11
C ARG A 33 6.63 14.64 -15.22
N GLU A 34 6.62 15.95 -14.99
CA GLU A 34 6.22 16.95 -15.98
C GLU A 34 7.18 16.98 -17.20
N ALA A 35 8.49 16.80 -16.95
CA ALA A 35 9.50 16.70 -18.00
C ALA A 35 9.41 15.40 -18.82
N THR A 36 8.76 14.36 -18.27
CA THR A 36 8.41 13.13 -18.99
C THR A 36 6.97 13.20 -19.49
N SER A 37 6.69 14.14 -20.39
CA SER A 37 5.44 14.13 -21.13
C SER A 37 5.46 12.95 -22.12
N PRO A 38 4.49 12.01 -22.08
CA PRO A 38 4.35 11.03 -23.15
C PRO A 38 3.94 11.78 -24.40
N VAL A 39 4.81 11.76 -25.41
CA VAL A 39 4.46 12.16 -26.78
C VAL A 39 3.13 11.50 -27.16
N GLU A 40 2.18 12.38 -27.45
CA GLU A 40 0.87 12.11 -28.00
C GLU A 40 1.02 11.29 -29.30
N GLY A 41 0.16 10.29 -29.45
CA GLY A 41 0.35 9.16 -30.35
C GLY A 41 0.53 9.50 -31.83
N GLN A 42 1.45 8.76 -32.46
CA GLN A 42 1.48 8.59 -33.91
C GLN A 42 1.25 7.09 -34.22
N PRO A 43 0.15 6.73 -34.93
CA PRO A 43 -0.21 5.35 -35.18
C PRO A 43 0.66 4.77 -36.30
N GLY A 44 1.68 4.02 -35.92
CA GLY A 44 2.26 3.00 -36.78
C GLY A 44 1.45 1.72 -36.62
N GLU A 45 0.71 1.32 -37.65
CA GLU A 45 -0.01 0.05 -37.67
C GLU A 45 0.94 -1.12 -37.37
N PRO A 46 0.51 -2.03 -36.48
CA PRO A 46 0.29 -3.38 -36.96
C PRO A 46 -1.19 -3.70 -36.90
N SER A 47 -1.74 -4.00 -38.08
CA SER A 47 -3.03 -4.66 -38.25
C SER A 47 -3.06 -5.92 -37.37
N ILE A 48 -3.76 -5.81 -36.23
CA ILE A 48 -4.30 -6.97 -35.53
C ILE A 48 -5.80 -6.69 -35.39
N LEU A 49 -6.56 -7.27 -36.31
CA LEU A 49 -8.00 -7.38 -36.20
C LEU A 49 -8.33 -8.22 -34.96
N ILE A 50 -8.58 -7.56 -33.83
CA ILE A 50 -9.22 -8.19 -32.67
C ILE A 50 -10.56 -7.49 -32.45
N THR A 51 -11.58 -7.95 -33.16
CA THR A 51 -12.97 -7.63 -32.89
C THR A 51 -13.41 -8.42 -31.66
N SER A 52 -13.13 -7.90 -30.47
CA SER A 52 -13.83 -8.29 -29.25
C SER A 52 -13.86 -7.09 -28.31
N PRO A 53 -14.99 -6.80 -27.64
CA PRO A 53 -15.02 -5.73 -26.65
C PRO A 53 -13.93 -6.02 -25.62
N ALA A 54 -13.01 -5.06 -25.43
CA ALA A 54 -11.94 -5.20 -24.47
C ALA A 54 -12.57 -5.46 -23.09
N ALA A 55 -12.48 -6.72 -22.63
CA ALA A 55 -12.96 -7.11 -21.32
C ALA A 55 -12.22 -6.25 -20.30
N LYS A 56 -12.97 -5.68 -19.33
CA LYS A 56 -12.36 -4.94 -18.22
C LYS A 56 -11.23 -5.80 -17.64
N PRO A 57 -10.02 -5.25 -17.44
CA PRO A 57 -8.92 -6.02 -16.89
C PRO A 57 -9.32 -6.56 -15.52
N VAL A 58 -9.62 -7.86 -15.45
CA VAL A 58 -9.86 -8.57 -14.19
C VAL A 58 -8.50 -8.95 -13.64
N ARG A 59 -8.25 -8.63 -12.36
CA ARG A 59 -7.05 -9.12 -11.68
C ARG A 59 -7.12 -10.64 -11.64
N ARG A 60 -6.23 -11.29 -12.39
CA ARG A 60 -6.03 -12.73 -12.27
C ARG A 60 -5.23 -12.98 -11.00
N ALA A 61 -5.66 -13.95 -10.20
CA ALA A 61 -4.90 -14.41 -9.05
C ALA A 61 -3.53 -14.92 -9.50
N LEU A 62 -2.53 -14.79 -8.62
CA LEU A 62 -1.21 -15.36 -8.84
C LEU A 62 -1.29 -16.90 -8.89
N ALA A 63 -0.34 -17.51 -9.59
CA ALA A 63 -0.36 -18.93 -9.91
C ALA A 63 -0.46 -19.82 -8.65
N GLU A 64 -1.17 -20.95 -8.76
CA GLU A 64 -1.48 -21.84 -7.62
C GLU A 64 -0.25 -22.52 -7.01
N HIS A 65 0.79 -22.77 -7.81
CA HIS A 65 2.01 -23.46 -7.36
C HIS A 65 2.92 -22.59 -6.47
N LEU A 66 2.67 -21.29 -6.38
CA LEU A 66 3.44 -20.41 -5.52
C LEU A 66 3.04 -20.64 -4.05
N SER A 67 4.03 -20.70 -3.17
CA SER A 67 3.82 -20.80 -1.73
C SER A 67 3.06 -19.57 -1.23
N ARG A 68 1.99 -19.76 -0.45
CA ARG A 68 1.14 -18.67 0.06
C ARG A 68 1.31 -18.51 1.57
N GLU A 69 1.44 -17.27 2.01
CA GLU A 69 1.47 -16.88 3.42
C GLU A 69 0.38 -15.82 3.65
N THR A 70 -0.47 -16.01 4.67
CA THR A 70 -1.59 -15.10 4.97
C THR A 70 -1.31 -14.33 6.25
N HIS A 71 -1.38 -13.02 6.20
CA HIS A 71 -1.22 -12.12 7.34
C HIS A 71 -2.53 -11.38 7.62
N THR A 72 -3.24 -11.80 8.67
CA THR A 72 -4.50 -11.19 9.06
C THR A 72 -4.30 -9.95 9.94
N HIS A 73 -4.86 -8.82 9.51
CA HIS A 73 -4.89 -7.58 10.30
C HIS A 73 -6.14 -7.52 11.18
N ALA A 74 -6.00 -7.93 12.45
CA ALA A 74 -7.07 -7.84 13.43
C ALA A 74 -6.99 -6.52 14.25
N PRO A 75 -8.14 -5.90 14.59
CA PRO A 75 -8.15 -4.78 15.53
C PRO A 75 -7.67 -5.24 16.91
N LYS A 76 -7.00 -4.36 17.65
CA LYS A 76 -6.46 -4.66 18.98
C LYS A 76 -7.55 -4.95 20.02
N GLN A 77 -8.74 -4.40 19.83
CA GLN A 77 -9.87 -4.50 20.74
C GLN A 77 -11.07 -5.09 19.99
N ALA A 78 -11.85 -5.92 20.67
CA ALA A 78 -13.06 -6.53 20.13
C ALA A 78 -14.29 -5.61 20.21
N ASN A 79 -14.19 -4.53 20.99
CA ASN A 79 -15.25 -3.59 21.27
C ASN A 79 -14.91 -2.23 20.68
N CYS A 80 -15.93 -1.55 20.18
CA CYS A 80 -15.88 -0.15 19.81
C CYS A 80 -15.83 0.73 21.07
N ASP A 81 -15.20 1.90 21.00
CA ASP A 81 -15.26 2.93 22.05
C ASP A 81 -16.70 3.40 22.35
N CYS A 82 -17.62 3.12 21.42
CA CYS A 82 -19.06 3.35 21.54
C CYS A 82 -19.82 2.30 22.36
N GLY A 83 -19.16 1.20 22.77
CA GLY A 83 -19.73 0.16 23.63
C GLY A 83 -20.25 -1.09 22.88
N ASP A 84 -20.34 -1.04 21.56
CA ASP A 84 -20.80 -2.17 20.74
C ASP A 84 -19.65 -3.14 20.38
N GLU A 85 -20.00 -4.40 20.11
CA GLU A 85 -19.06 -5.40 19.61
C GLU A 85 -18.75 -5.18 18.13
N LEU A 86 -17.46 -5.28 17.76
CA LEU A 86 -17.04 -5.20 16.37
C LEU A 86 -17.49 -6.43 15.59
N ARG A 87 -18.07 -6.19 14.42
CA ARG A 87 -18.50 -7.24 13.48
C ARG A 87 -17.71 -7.16 12.18
N LYS A 88 -17.48 -8.30 11.54
CA LYS A 88 -16.84 -8.36 10.22
C LYS A 88 -17.78 -7.75 9.17
N LEU A 89 -17.29 -6.76 8.41
CA LEU A 89 -18.02 -6.13 7.30
C LEU A 89 -17.76 -6.81 5.95
N GLY A 90 -16.55 -7.34 5.76
CA GLY A 90 -16.11 -7.95 4.53
C GLY A 90 -14.65 -8.38 4.64
N GLU A 91 -14.11 -8.90 3.54
CA GLU A 91 -12.72 -9.31 3.42
C GLU A 91 -12.07 -8.44 2.34
N ASP A 92 -10.95 -7.80 2.69
CA ASP A 92 -10.05 -7.19 1.71
C ASP A 92 -8.88 -8.15 1.53
N VAL A 93 -8.60 -8.56 0.29
CA VAL A 93 -7.53 -9.51 -0.02
C VAL A 93 -6.62 -8.90 -1.07
N SER A 94 -5.37 -8.67 -0.70
CA SER A 94 -4.33 -8.23 -1.61
C SER A 94 -3.23 -9.27 -1.72
N GLU A 95 -2.85 -9.64 -2.94
CA GLU A 95 -1.77 -10.58 -3.22
C GLU A 95 -0.50 -9.81 -3.62
N LEU A 96 0.60 -10.04 -2.89
CA LEU A 96 1.93 -9.49 -3.17
C LEU A 96 2.90 -10.63 -3.46
N LEU A 97 3.70 -10.52 -4.51
CA LEU A 97 4.76 -11.49 -4.81
C LEU A 97 6.06 -11.05 -4.11
N GLU A 98 6.48 -11.80 -3.09
CA GLU A 98 7.74 -11.59 -2.37
C GLU A 98 8.81 -12.52 -2.92
N TYR A 99 10.01 -11.96 -3.14
CA TYR A 99 11.19 -12.72 -3.53
C TYR A 99 11.88 -13.28 -2.29
N VAL A 100 12.13 -14.58 -2.30
CA VAL A 100 13.00 -15.28 -1.34
C VAL A 100 14.16 -15.85 -2.16
N PRO A 101 15.42 -15.82 -1.67
CA PRO A 101 16.49 -16.54 -2.37
C PRO A 101 16.04 -17.98 -2.61
N ASP A 102 15.99 -18.40 -3.89
CA ASP A 102 15.51 -19.69 -4.44
C ASP A 102 14.06 -19.73 -4.98
N HIS A 103 13.12 -18.92 -4.49
CA HIS A 103 11.72 -18.99 -4.94
C HIS A 103 10.91 -17.72 -4.69
N PHE A 104 9.71 -17.66 -5.26
CA PHE A 104 8.74 -16.61 -4.94
C PHE A 104 7.66 -17.16 -4.01
N LYS A 105 7.18 -16.30 -3.12
CA LYS A 105 6.00 -16.57 -2.30
C LYS A 105 4.97 -15.45 -2.46
N VAL A 106 3.71 -15.80 -2.26
CA VAL A 106 2.59 -14.86 -2.29
C VAL A 106 2.22 -14.50 -0.86
N ILE A 107 2.29 -13.23 -0.53
CA ILE A 107 1.78 -12.69 0.73
C ILE A 107 0.34 -12.20 0.50
N ARG A 108 -0.59 -12.72 1.30
CA ARG A 108 -1.99 -12.29 1.34
C ARG A 108 -2.21 -11.47 2.61
N HIS A 109 -2.66 -10.23 2.45
CA HIS A 109 -3.13 -9.38 3.55
C HIS A 109 -4.65 -9.35 3.62
#